data_AF-A0A090MVP7-F1
#
_entry.id   AF-A0A090MVP7-F1
#
_cell.length_a   1.000
_cell.length_b   1.000
_cell.length_c   1.000
_cell.angle_alpha   90.00
_cell.angle_beta   90.00
_cell.angle_gamma   90.00
#
_symmetry.space_group_name_H-M   'P 1'
#
loop_
_entity.id
_entity.type
_entity.pdbx_description
1 polymer ?
#
loop_
_entity_poly.entity_id
_entity_poly.type
_entity_poly.pdbx_seq_one_letter_code
_entity_poly.pdbx_strand_id
1 'polypeptide(L)'
;MSTRIPRIFQPGNPQRRVFLPDFWMKLVPTPKFGRERVPPNVVKFEVSLQMSRNDVRQYLEKIYKIPVYDVRIMNKMGDITWSAPLDKNFRRALWKEEDKKIAFVYMPKHIKFEYPTLFDDAKFEKELDDMNTQQDSIVDKGSPFYN
;
A
#
# COMPACT_ATOMS: atom_id res chain seq x y z
N MET A 1 -16.11 10.37 0.44
CA MET A 1 -15.61 9.00 0.69
C MET A 1 -16.41 7.98 -0.11
N SER A 2 -16.47 8.07 -1.44
CA SER A 2 -17.20 7.11 -2.29
C SER A 2 -16.63 7.12 -3.70
N THR A 3 -16.50 5.96 -4.34
CA THR A 3 -16.12 5.83 -5.77
C THR A 3 -17.27 6.20 -6.71
N ARG A 4 -18.51 6.07 -6.21
CA ARG A 4 -19.72 6.34 -6.97
C ARG A 4 -19.81 7.79 -7.43
N ILE A 5 -20.46 7.99 -8.57
CA ILE A 5 -20.73 9.31 -9.14
C ILE A 5 -21.53 10.13 -8.12
N PRO A 6 -21.02 11.29 -7.69
CA PRO A 6 -21.72 12.09 -6.71
C PRO A 6 -22.86 12.87 -7.34
N ARG A 7 -23.93 13.08 -6.56
CA ARG A 7 -24.97 14.04 -6.94
C ARG A 7 -24.35 15.43 -7.07
N ILE A 8 -24.68 16.12 -8.16
CA ILE A 8 -24.25 17.49 -8.42
C ILE A 8 -24.75 18.40 -7.30
N PHE A 9 -23.86 19.26 -6.80
CA PHE A 9 -24.20 20.24 -5.78
C PHE A 9 -25.01 21.39 -6.40
N GLN A 10 -26.11 21.76 -5.76
CA GLN A 10 -26.90 22.96 -6.06
C GLN A 10 -27.02 23.79 -4.79
N PRO A 11 -27.06 25.14 -4.87
CA PRO A 11 -27.31 25.99 -3.72
C PRO A 11 -28.60 25.58 -2.99
N GLY A 12 -28.55 25.44 -1.67
CA GLY A 12 -29.67 24.97 -0.85
C GLY A 12 -29.73 23.44 -0.65
N ASN A 13 -28.91 22.66 -1.36
CA ASN A 13 -28.83 21.23 -1.10
C ASN A 13 -28.23 20.93 0.28
N PRO A 14 -28.71 19.88 0.98
CA PRO A 14 -28.13 19.45 2.23
C PRO A 14 -26.70 18.96 2.05
N GLN A 15 -25.93 18.96 3.15
CA GLN A 15 -24.59 18.39 3.16
C GLN A 15 -24.61 16.93 2.71
N ARG A 16 -23.78 16.60 1.71
CA ARG A 16 -23.61 15.23 1.22
C ARG A 16 -23.03 14.33 2.31
N ARG A 17 -23.75 13.25 2.64
CA ARG A 17 -23.34 12.22 3.60
C ARG A 17 -23.12 10.91 2.88
N VAL A 18 -22.08 10.19 3.28
CA VAL A 18 -21.80 8.83 2.83
C VAL A 18 -21.79 7.95 4.08
N PHE A 19 -22.68 6.96 4.12
CA PHE A 19 -22.81 6.04 5.25
C PHE A 19 -21.91 4.82 5.11
N LEU A 20 -21.80 4.29 3.89
CA LEU A 20 -21.04 3.10 3.56
C LEU A 20 -19.94 3.48 2.54
N PRO A 21 -18.76 3.92 3.01
CA PRO A 21 -17.65 4.21 2.12
C PRO A 21 -17.07 2.91 1.55
N ASP A 22 -16.72 2.94 0.28
CA ASP A 22 -16.13 1.83 -0.50
C ASP A 22 -14.61 1.95 -0.65
N PHE A 23 -14.00 2.84 0.13
CA PHE A 23 -12.58 3.11 0.09
C PHE A 23 -11.80 2.20 1.03
N TRP A 24 -10.60 1.84 0.60
CA TRP A 24 -9.63 1.08 1.38
C TRP A 24 -8.37 1.91 1.60
N MET A 25 -7.72 1.67 2.73
CA MET A 25 -6.44 2.26 3.09
C MET A 25 -5.55 1.18 3.69
N LYS A 26 -4.28 1.13 3.28
CA LYS A 26 -3.26 0.22 3.80
C LYS A 26 -2.15 1.02 4.45
N LEU A 27 -1.72 0.60 5.63
CA LEU A 27 -0.58 1.18 6.32
C LEU A 27 0.70 0.61 5.72
N VAL A 28 1.60 1.47 5.22
CA VAL A 28 2.83 1.05 4.52
C VAL A 28 4.02 1.36 5.40
N PRO A 29 4.92 0.40 5.68
CA PRO A 29 6.13 0.65 6.46
C PRO A 29 7.03 1.68 5.76
N THR A 30 7.68 2.51 6.57
CA THR A 30 8.68 3.47 6.09
C THR A 30 10.05 3.09 6.65
N PRO A 31 11.13 3.16 5.86
CA PRO A 31 12.45 2.80 6.36
C PRO A 31 12.89 3.71 7.52
N LYS A 32 13.58 3.13 8.50
CA LYS A 32 14.14 3.85 9.66
C LYS A 32 15.26 4.82 9.27
N PHE A 33 15.95 4.53 8.17
CA PHE A 33 17.12 5.29 7.68
C PHE A 33 16.99 5.58 6.18
N GLY A 34 17.70 6.60 5.71
CA GLY A 34 17.75 6.98 4.29
C GLY A 34 16.86 8.16 3.90
N ARG A 35 16.77 8.42 2.60
CA ARG A 35 16.06 9.59 2.03
C ARG A 35 14.55 9.51 2.14
N GLU A 36 14.00 8.30 2.18
CA GLU A 36 12.56 8.08 2.30
C GLU A 36 12.05 8.08 3.76
N ARG A 37 12.94 8.34 4.73
CA ARG A 37 12.57 8.41 6.14
C ARG A 37 11.59 9.55 6.36
N VAL A 38 10.47 9.23 7.01
CA VAL A 38 9.50 10.22 7.47
C VAL A 38 9.70 10.54 8.96
N PRO A 39 9.29 11.73 9.42
CA PRO A 39 9.25 12.06 10.84
C PRO A 39 8.37 11.08 11.64
N PRO A 40 8.62 10.88 12.94
CA PRO A 40 7.88 9.91 13.78
C PRO A 40 6.41 10.26 13.98
N ASN A 41 6.01 11.51 13.73
CA ASN A 41 4.62 11.96 13.77
C ASN A 41 3.91 11.83 12.41
N VAL A 42 4.57 11.26 11.39
CA VAL A 42 4.02 11.11 10.04
C VAL A 42 3.85 9.62 9.73
N VAL A 43 2.64 9.26 9.28
CA VAL A 43 2.33 7.89 8.87
C VAL A 43 2.10 7.84 7.38
N LYS A 44 2.68 6.83 6.73
CA LYS A 44 2.54 6.57 5.30
C LYS A 44 1.43 5.55 5.06
N PHE A 45 0.45 5.93 4.26
CA PHE A 45 -0.63 5.06 3.81
C PHE A 45 -0.61 4.91 2.29
N GLU A 46 -0.96 3.74 1.80
CA GLU A 46 -1.42 3.53 0.43
C GLU A 46 -2.95 3.56 0.44
N VAL A 47 -3.54 4.35 -0.46
CA VAL A 47 -4.97 4.64 -0.46
C VAL A 47 -5.56 4.41 -1.85
N SER A 48 -6.88 4.21 -1.92
CA SER A 48 -7.56 4.10 -3.21
C SER A 48 -7.32 5.36 -4.07
N LEU A 49 -7.10 5.19 -5.37
CA LEU A 49 -6.79 6.26 -6.33
C LEU A 49 -7.83 7.39 -6.40
N GLN A 50 -9.07 7.13 -6.00
CA GLN A 50 -10.15 8.12 -6.05
C GLN A 50 -10.27 8.94 -4.75
N MET A 51 -9.53 8.58 -3.70
CA MET A 51 -9.56 9.32 -2.44
C MET A 51 -8.92 10.70 -2.57
N SER A 52 -9.60 11.71 -2.02
CA SER A 52 -9.06 13.06 -1.84
C SER A 52 -8.40 13.24 -0.47
N ARG A 53 -7.68 14.36 -0.29
CA ARG A 53 -7.08 14.77 0.99
C ARG A 53 -8.11 14.80 2.12
N ASN A 54 -9.28 15.37 1.83
CA ASN A 54 -10.35 15.54 2.81
C ASN A 54 -11.01 14.20 3.14
N ASP A 55 -11.09 13.28 2.16
CA ASP A 55 -11.59 11.93 2.39
C ASP A 55 -10.68 11.16 3.35
N VAL A 56 -9.37 11.18 3.13
CA VAL A 56 -8.38 10.54 4.02
C VAL A 56 -8.45 11.10 5.44
N ARG A 57 -8.62 12.42 5.58
CA ARG A 57 -8.79 13.05 6.90
C ARG A 57 -10.07 12.54 7.58
N GLN A 58 -11.21 12.61 6.90
CA GLN A 58 -12.51 12.22 7.47
C GLN A 58 -12.58 10.73 7.78
N TYR A 59 -12.27 9.87 6.81
CA TYR A 59 -11.29 8.79 6.97
C TYR A 59 -10.99 8.29 8.39
N LEU A 60 -9.81 8.75 8.81
CA LEU A 60 -9.14 8.48 10.06
C LEU A 60 -9.83 9.15 11.27
N GLU A 61 -10.36 10.37 11.11
CA GLU A 61 -11.02 11.09 12.23
C GLU A 61 -12.36 10.47 12.62
N LYS A 62 -13.19 10.07 11.65
CA LYS A 62 -14.55 9.57 11.90
C LYS A 62 -14.58 8.10 12.23
N ILE A 63 -13.79 7.27 11.53
CA ILE A 63 -13.78 5.81 11.72
C ILE A 63 -12.81 5.44 12.85
N TYR A 64 -11.53 5.80 12.70
CA TYR A 64 -10.48 5.40 13.65
C TYR A 64 -10.28 6.34 14.84
N LYS A 65 -10.96 7.50 14.86
CA LYS A 65 -10.85 8.52 15.92
C LYS A 65 -9.43 9.04 16.14
N ILE A 66 -8.62 9.07 15.07
CA ILE A 66 -7.23 9.55 15.14
C ILE A 66 -7.20 11.06 14.87
N PRO A 67 -6.51 11.86 15.69
CA PRO A 67 -6.34 13.28 15.43
C PRO A 67 -5.36 13.50 14.26
N VAL A 68 -5.87 14.08 13.17
CA VAL A 68 -5.07 14.38 11.98
C VAL A 68 -4.81 15.88 11.91
N TYR A 69 -3.54 16.28 11.78
CA TYR A 69 -3.16 17.68 11.59
C TYR A 69 -3.28 18.07 10.12
N ASP A 70 -2.53 17.41 9.24
CA ASP A 70 -2.52 17.66 7.79
C ASP A 70 -2.34 16.35 7.02
N VAL A 71 -2.73 16.33 5.74
CA VAL A 71 -2.58 15.17 4.85
C VAL A 71 -1.97 15.63 3.53
N ARG A 72 -0.86 15.02 3.12
CA ARG A 72 -0.24 15.24 1.81
C ARG A 72 -0.35 13.97 0.98
N ILE A 73 -0.83 14.11 -0.26
CA ILE A 73 -1.03 12.98 -1.16
C ILE A 73 -0.06 13.09 -2.33
N MET A 74 0.46 11.96 -2.77
CA MET A 74 1.33 11.80 -3.92
C MET A 74 0.87 10.60 -4.74
N ASN A 75 0.73 10.76 -6.06
CA ASN A 75 0.54 9.64 -6.97
C ASN A 75 1.92 9.13 -7.40
N LYS A 76 2.20 7.85 -7.15
CA LYS A 76 3.40 7.15 -7.57
C LYS A 76 3.07 6.31 -8.80
N MET A 77 3.80 6.53 -9.88
CA MET A 77 3.68 5.72 -11.09
C MET A 77 4.18 4.31 -10.81
N GLY A 78 3.47 3.29 -11.29
CA GLY A 78 3.93 1.92 -11.30
C GLY A 78 5.08 1.73 -12.29
N ASP A 79 5.88 0.70 -12.06
CA ASP A 79 7.03 0.42 -12.91
C ASP A 79 6.56 -0.07 -14.30
N ILE A 80 7.24 0.41 -15.35
CA ILE A 80 6.95 0.06 -16.73
C ILE A 80 8.07 -0.85 -17.23
N THR A 81 7.73 -2.10 -17.53
CA THR A 81 8.64 -3.08 -18.11
C THR A 81 8.24 -3.38 -19.55
N TRP A 82 9.20 -3.70 -20.41
CA TRP A 82 8.99 -3.98 -21.84
C TRP A 82 9.06 -5.47 -22.19
N SER A 83 8.92 -6.31 -21.17
CA SER A 83 8.92 -7.76 -21.27
C SER A 83 7.88 -8.32 -20.31
N ALA A 84 6.86 -9.00 -20.83
CA ALA A 84 5.95 -9.77 -20.00
C ALA A 84 6.70 -11.02 -19.47
N PRO A 85 6.95 -11.15 -18.15
CA PRO A 85 7.75 -12.26 -17.62
C PRO A 85 7.07 -13.62 -17.77
N LEU A 86 5.73 -13.65 -17.82
CA LEU A 86 4.93 -14.88 -17.86
C LEU A 86 4.55 -15.35 -19.26
N ASP A 87 4.68 -14.51 -20.30
CA ASP A 87 4.16 -14.80 -21.63
C ASP A 87 5.29 -14.95 -22.67
N LYS A 88 5.48 -16.19 -23.16
CA LYS A 88 6.52 -16.55 -24.13
C LYS A 88 6.32 -15.85 -25.48
N ASN A 89 5.08 -15.53 -25.84
CA ASN A 89 4.72 -14.96 -27.14
C ASN A 89 4.76 -13.43 -27.13
N PHE A 90 4.48 -12.79 -25.99
CA PHE A 90 4.40 -11.34 -25.84
C PHE A 90 5.62 -10.72 -25.12
N ARG A 91 6.81 -11.24 -25.38
CA ARG A 91 8.07 -10.79 -24.75
C ARG A 91 8.50 -9.35 -25.05
N ARG A 92 7.83 -8.65 -25.97
CA ARG A 92 8.11 -7.24 -26.33
C ARG A 92 6.94 -6.29 -26.03
N ALA A 93 5.91 -6.76 -25.31
CA ALA A 93 4.78 -5.93 -24.92
C ALA A 93 5.15 -5.02 -23.73
N LEU A 94 4.57 -3.81 -23.71
CA LEU A 94 4.65 -2.91 -22.55
C LEU A 94 3.75 -3.46 -21.44
N TRP A 95 4.34 -3.74 -20.30
CA TRP A 95 3.66 -4.10 -19.07
C TRP A 95 3.83 -2.97 -18.06
N LYS A 96 2.72 -2.46 -17.53
CA LYS A 96 2.73 -1.38 -16.55
C LYS A 96 2.07 -1.87 -15.27
N GLU A 97 2.80 -1.75 -14.16
CA GLU A 97 2.22 -1.98 -12.84
C GLU A 97 1.19 -0.91 -12.48
N GLU A 98 0.27 -1.25 -11.58
CA GLU A 98 -0.75 -0.31 -11.12
C GLU A 98 -0.13 0.91 -10.41
N ASP A 99 -0.59 2.10 -10.80
CA ASP A 99 -0.21 3.34 -10.14
C ASP A 99 -0.76 3.37 -8.70
N LYS A 100 0.08 3.77 -7.75
CA LYS A 100 -0.26 3.79 -6.33
C LYS A 100 -0.49 5.21 -5.86
N LYS A 101 -1.53 5.44 -5.05
CA LYS A 101 -1.71 6.71 -4.36
C LYS A 101 -1.21 6.59 -2.93
N ILE A 102 -0.23 7.42 -2.58
CA ILE A 102 0.40 7.45 -1.26
C ILE A 102 -0.09 8.68 -0.51
N ALA A 103 -0.51 8.51 0.74
CA ALA A 103 -0.89 9.59 1.64
C ALA A 103 0.08 9.64 2.84
N PHE A 104 0.69 10.80 3.04
CA PHE A 104 1.46 11.15 4.23
C PHE A 104 0.55 11.91 5.19
N VAL A 105 0.23 11.27 6.31
CA VAL A 105 -0.67 11.82 7.33
C VAL A 105 0.17 12.37 8.47
N TYR A 106 0.07 13.67 8.69
CA TYR A 106 0.76 14.37 9.77
C TYR A 106 -0.13 14.36 10.99
N MET A 107 0.36 13.76 12.08
CA MET A 107 -0.26 13.81 13.40
C MET A 107 0.29 14.99 14.21
N PRO A 108 -0.42 15.42 15.27
CA PRO A 108 0.10 16.37 16.24
C PRO A 108 1.47 15.97 16.78
N LYS A 109 2.32 16.96 17.08
CA LYS A 109 3.73 16.73 17.47
C LYS A 109 3.92 15.85 18.71
N HIS A 110 2.92 15.75 19.58
CA HIS A 110 2.97 14.93 20.79
C HIS A 110 2.74 13.44 20.52
N ILE A 111 2.23 13.08 19.35
CA ILE A 111 1.99 11.68 18.97
C ILE A 111 3.17 11.20 18.14
N LYS A 112 3.75 10.09 18.58
CA LYS A 112 4.77 9.35 17.83
C LYS A 112 4.20 7.99 17.46
N PHE A 113 4.43 7.56 16.24
CA PHE A 113 4.03 6.26 15.75
C PHE A 113 5.25 5.49 15.30
N GLU A 114 5.36 4.25 15.79
CA GLU A 114 6.35 3.29 15.37
C GLU A 114 5.63 2.06 14.85
N TYR A 115 6.16 1.47 13.78
CA TYR A 115 5.55 0.30 13.17
C TYR A 115 5.77 -0.91 14.08
N PRO A 116 4.73 -1.69 14.40
CA PRO A 116 4.89 -2.90 15.17
C PRO A 116 5.67 -3.94 14.35
N THR A 117 6.53 -4.71 15.02
CA THR A 117 7.13 -5.92 14.46
C THR A 117 6.06 -7.00 14.41
N LEU A 118 5.53 -7.27 13.21
CA LEU A 118 4.49 -8.27 12.98
C LEU A 118 5.04 -9.70 12.86
N PHE A 119 6.32 -9.81 12.51
CA PHE A 119 6.98 -11.06 12.17
C PHE A 119 8.23 -11.22 13.02
N ASP A 120 8.44 -12.43 13.54
CA ASP A 120 9.67 -12.79 14.25
C ASP A 120 10.73 -13.17 13.21
N ASP A 121 11.69 -12.27 12.96
CA ASP A 121 12.73 -12.46 11.94
C ASP A 121 13.46 -13.82 12.11
N ALA A 122 13.72 -14.23 13.36
CA ALA A 122 14.38 -15.49 13.68
C ALA A 122 13.58 -16.75 13.33
N LYS A 123 12.24 -16.67 13.24
CA LYS A 123 11.41 -17.78 12.77
C LYS A 123 11.40 -17.82 11.25
N PHE A 124 11.33 -16.66 10.61
CA PHE A 124 11.37 -16.53 9.16
C PHE A 124 12.67 -17.08 8.56
N GLU A 125 13.82 -16.77 9.17
CA GLU A 125 15.11 -17.30 8.70
C GLU A 125 15.15 -18.83 8.75
N LYS A 126 14.65 -19.43 9.83
CA LYS A 126 14.58 -20.90 9.95
C LYS A 126 13.64 -21.52 8.91
N GLU A 127 12.46 -20.94 8.70
CA GLU A 127 11.51 -21.43 7.70
C GLU A 127 12.08 -21.31 6.26
N LEU A 128 12.82 -20.23 5.97
CA LEU A 128 13.49 -20.06 4.68
C LEU A 128 14.61 -21.09 4.46
N ASP A 129 15.41 -21.37 5.48
CA ASP A 129 16.45 -22.41 5.42
C ASP A 129 15.83 -23.81 5.21
N ASP A 130 14.72 -24.10 5.89
CA ASP A 130 13.97 -25.34 5.71
C ASP A 130 13.38 -25.45 4.28
N MET A 131 12.89 -24.34 3.70
CA MET A 131 12.40 -24.33 2.31
C MET A 131 13.54 -24.50 1.29
N ASN A 132 14.69 -23.86 1.51
CA ASN A 132 15.86 -23.98 0.62
C ASN A 132 16.41 -25.42 0.65
N THR A 133 16.56 -26.01 1.84
CA THR A 133 16.99 -27.41 1.97
C THR A 133 16.00 -28.39 1.32
N GLN A 134 14.69 -28.13 1.42
CA GLN A 134 13.68 -28.91 0.69
C GLN A 134 13.84 -28.76 -0.83
N GLN A 135 14.03 -27.54 -1.34
CA GLN A 135 14.28 -27.28 -2.77
C GLN A 135 15.52 -28.01 -3.27
N ASP A 136 16.64 -27.92 -2.56
CA ASP A 136 17.89 -28.61 -2.91
C ASP A 136 17.70 -30.13 -2.95
N SER A 137 16.98 -30.69 -1.97
CA SER A 137 16.68 -32.13 -1.93
C SER A 137 15.79 -32.61 -3.08
N ILE A 138 14.95 -31.74 -3.63
CA ILE A 138 14.09 -32.03 -4.79
C ILE A 138 14.92 -31.96 -6.08
N VAL A 139 15.83 -30.97 -6.20
CA VAL A 139 16.77 -30.85 -7.31
C VAL A 139 17.68 -32.09 -7.40
N ASP A 140 18.19 -32.56 -6.25
CA ASP A 140 19.05 -33.75 -6.17
C ASP A 140 18.32 -35.06 -6.49
N LYS A 141 17.01 -35.13 -6.26
CA LYS A 141 16.18 -36.33 -6.53
C LYS A 141 15.64 -36.42 -7.97
N GLY A 142 16.01 -35.49 -8.83
CA GLY A 142 16.06 -35.68 -10.28
C GLY A 142 15.12 -34.81 -11.12
N SER A 143 15.60 -34.43 -12.30
CA SER A 143 14.77 -34.29 -13.50
C SER A 143 14.65 -35.68 -14.17
N PRO A 144 13.50 -36.38 -14.08
CA PRO A 144 13.31 -37.68 -14.75
C PRO A 144 13.07 -37.55 -16.27
N PHE A 145 13.04 -36.31 -16.79
CA PHE A 145 12.57 -35.99 -18.14
C PHE A 145 13.64 -35.46 -19.10
N TYR A 146 14.92 -35.45 -18.70
CA TYR A 146 16.03 -35.14 -19.59
C TYR A 146 17.19 -36.10 -19.33
N ASN A 147 17.17 -37.24 -20.05
CA ASN A 147 18.34 -38.00 -20.49
C ASN A 147 18.17 -38.24 -21.99
#